data_AF-A0A7Y5A0R4-F1
#
_entry.id   AF-A0A7Y5A0R4-F1
#
_cell.length_a   1.000
_cell.length_b   1.000
_cell.length_c   1.000
_cell.angle_alpha   90.00
_cell.angle_beta   90.00
_cell.angle_gamma   90.00
#
_symmetry.space_group_name_H-M   'P 1'
#
loop_
_entity.id
_entity.type
_entity.pdbx_description
1 polymer ?
#
loop_
_entity_poly.entity_id
_entity_poly.type
_entity_poly.pdbx_seq_one_letter_code
_entity_poly.pdbx_strand_id
1 'polypeptide(L)'
;MAQINVAELFKQTRRKLKLSWVAGLNGGSNTLTSETVTKPSLALIGHLNFVHPNRVQVLGCAEMDYLRSLPPDEAITAIENLYSTDLAAVIVANGEKVPKSLTVAANKHAAPLFTSTLRSPELMEILSHFLAQAMADSISLHGVFMEVQGFGVLVKGEAAIGKSELALELITRGHRLIADDIVDFYRISPDRVEGRCPPLLQDFLEVRGLGILNIRALFGDNSVKPTKPLDLIIQLEMADKLAPQNLDRLSIKTLHEEVLGLKVSKVHIPIAAGRNIAVLVEVAIRNHMLLLRGINATKQFTQRQQREMKKNRA
;
A
#
# COMPACT_ATOMS: atom_id res chain seq x y z
N MET A 1 8.34 -11.58 2.84
CA MET A 1 8.09 -10.84 4.09
C MET A 1 8.63 -9.43 3.90
N ALA A 2 7.86 -8.41 4.25
CA ALA A 2 8.31 -7.03 4.12
C ALA A 2 9.39 -6.75 5.17
N GLN A 3 10.57 -6.34 4.70
CA GLN A 3 11.69 -5.97 5.56
C GLN A 3 12.34 -4.69 5.02
N ILE A 4 12.76 -3.82 5.93
CA ILE A 4 13.53 -2.62 5.59
C ILE A 4 14.78 -2.59 6.45
N ASN A 5 15.94 -2.32 5.84
CA ASN A 5 17.17 -2.11 6.61
C ASN A 5 17.27 -0.65 7.05
N VAL A 6 18.02 -0.40 8.13
CA VAL A 6 18.14 0.93 8.72
C VAL A 6 18.83 1.93 7.79
N ALA A 7 19.74 1.48 6.92
CA ALA A 7 20.37 2.33 5.91
C ALA A 7 19.36 2.88 4.88
N GLU A 8 18.46 2.03 4.40
CA GLU A 8 17.40 2.39 3.45
C GLU A 8 16.34 3.24 4.14
N LEU A 9 15.97 2.91 5.38
CA LEU A 9 15.13 3.75 6.24
C LEU A 9 15.70 5.17 6.33
N PHE A 10 17.00 5.29 6.63
CA PHE A 10 17.67 6.59 6.69
C PHE A 10 17.63 7.29 5.33
N LYS A 11 17.99 6.62 4.24
CA LYS A 11 18.01 7.20 2.89
C LYS A 11 16.65 7.77 2.48
N GLN A 12 15.57 7.05 2.75
CA GLN A 12 14.21 7.45 2.37
C GLN A 12 13.61 8.53 3.29
N THR A 13 13.95 8.50 4.59
CA THR A 13 13.32 9.40 5.59
C THR A 13 14.16 10.60 6.00
N ARG A 14 15.47 10.62 5.71
CA ARG A 14 16.44 11.64 6.15
C ARG A 14 15.95 13.08 5.97
N ARG A 15 15.41 13.41 4.79
CA ARG A 15 14.96 14.78 4.48
C ARG A 15 13.70 15.16 5.26
N LYS A 16 12.70 14.26 5.31
CA LYS A 16 11.43 14.49 6.01
C LYS A 16 11.63 14.59 7.52
N LEU A 17 12.46 13.69 8.06
CA LEU A 17 12.71 13.58 9.50
C LEU A 17 13.91 14.41 9.99
N LYS A 18 14.57 15.16 9.10
CA LYS A 18 15.80 15.93 9.39
C LYS A 18 16.87 15.09 10.11
N LEU A 19 17.06 13.84 9.69
CA LEU A 19 17.97 12.91 10.36
C LEU A 19 19.43 13.20 10.01
N SER A 20 20.30 13.04 11.01
CA SER A 20 21.74 12.97 10.84
C SER A 20 22.30 11.72 11.51
N TRP A 21 23.15 10.98 10.82
CA TRP A 21 23.80 9.78 11.34
C TRP A 21 25.05 10.17 12.13
N VAL A 22 25.08 9.83 13.42
CA VAL A 22 26.13 10.26 14.35
C VAL A 22 27.09 9.13 14.73
N ALA A 23 26.58 7.91 14.94
CA ALA A 23 27.38 6.76 15.35
C ALA A 23 26.77 5.43 14.89
N GLY A 24 27.49 4.31 15.06
CA GLY A 24 27.01 2.97 14.73
C GLY A 24 26.91 2.73 13.21
N LEU A 25 27.87 3.27 12.44
CA LEU A 25 27.86 3.19 10.96
C LEU A 25 27.80 1.75 10.42
N ASN A 26 28.38 0.80 11.16
CA ASN A 26 28.37 -0.63 10.79
C ASN A 26 26.99 -1.29 10.95
N GLY A 27 26.03 -0.62 11.61
CA GLY A 27 24.69 -1.13 11.88
C GLY A 27 23.66 -0.88 10.78
N GLY A 28 24.07 -0.36 9.62
CA GLY A 28 23.13 -0.03 8.54
C GLY A 28 22.36 -1.23 7.99
N SER A 29 22.88 -2.45 8.18
CA SER A 29 22.25 -3.71 7.77
C SER A 29 21.18 -4.21 8.75
N ASN A 30 21.01 -3.58 9.92
CA ASN A 30 19.99 -3.97 10.89
C ASN A 30 18.61 -3.92 10.21
N THR A 31 17.85 -5.01 10.29
CA THR A 31 16.56 -5.14 9.61
C THR A 31 15.39 -4.89 10.56
N LEU A 32 14.33 -4.30 10.05
CA LEU A 32 13.02 -4.23 10.70
C LEU A 32 12.09 -5.16 9.90
N THR A 33 11.48 -6.16 10.55
CA THR A 33 10.65 -7.20 9.90
C THR A 33 9.21 -7.21 10.42
N SER A 34 8.24 -7.53 9.55
CA SER A 34 6.80 -7.47 9.88
C SER A 34 6.36 -8.43 11.01
N GLU A 35 7.13 -9.46 11.36
CA GLU A 35 6.86 -10.34 12.51
C GLU A 35 6.94 -9.62 13.87
N THR A 36 7.57 -8.45 13.93
CA THR A 36 7.53 -7.60 15.14
C THR A 36 6.24 -6.80 15.26
N VAL A 37 5.41 -6.73 14.21
CA VAL A 37 4.08 -6.09 14.21
C VAL A 37 2.98 -7.06 14.66
N THR A 38 3.18 -8.37 14.51
CA THR A 38 2.21 -9.41 14.91
C THR A 38 2.27 -9.78 16.39
N LYS A 39 3.23 -9.27 17.16
CA LYS A 39 3.17 -9.26 18.63
C LYS A 39 2.52 -7.95 19.08
N PRO A 40 1.28 -7.96 19.62
CA PRO A 40 0.55 -6.75 20.02
C PRO A 40 1.26 -5.89 21.09
N SER A 41 2.36 -6.39 21.67
CA SER A 41 3.07 -5.82 22.83
C SER A 41 4.41 -5.13 22.50
N LEU A 42 4.90 -5.17 21.26
CA LEU A 42 6.17 -4.55 20.87
C LEU A 42 5.89 -3.40 19.90
N ALA A 43 5.86 -2.17 20.43
CA ALA A 43 5.88 -1.02 19.55
C ALA A 43 7.23 -1.00 18.80
N LEU A 44 7.18 -0.98 17.47
CA LEU A 44 8.38 -0.89 16.63
C LEU A 44 9.19 0.37 16.93
N ILE A 45 8.51 1.45 17.31
CA ILE A 45 9.09 2.74 17.64
C ILE A 45 8.45 3.23 18.94
N GLY A 46 9.24 3.83 19.82
CA GLY A 46 8.69 4.57 20.95
C GLY A 46 9.75 5.20 21.84
N HIS A 47 9.29 5.90 22.87
CA HIS A 47 10.13 6.42 23.95
C HIS A 47 10.78 5.32 24.78
N LEU A 48 11.85 5.67 25.50
CA LEU A 48 12.68 4.74 26.29
C LEU A 48 11.82 3.81 27.15
N ASN A 49 11.94 2.50 26.93
CA ASN A 49 11.23 1.49 27.71
C ASN A 49 12.13 0.29 27.97
N PHE A 50 12.48 0.08 29.24
CA PHE A 50 13.35 -1.02 29.67
C PHE A 50 12.61 -2.34 29.87
N VAL A 51 11.28 -2.30 30.04
CA VAL A 51 10.44 -3.49 30.29
C VAL A 51 10.03 -4.14 28.96
N HIS A 52 9.64 -3.31 28.00
CA HIS A 52 9.33 -3.72 26.63
C HIS A 52 10.10 -2.82 25.64
N PRO A 53 11.36 -3.16 25.34
CA PRO A 53 12.22 -2.37 24.46
C PRO A 53 11.65 -2.26 23.05
N ASN A 54 11.57 -1.04 22.53
CA ASN A 54 11.16 -0.81 21.14
C ASN A 54 12.33 -1.10 20.20
N ARG A 55 12.05 -1.58 18.98
CA ARG A 55 13.09 -1.82 17.96
C ARG A 55 13.81 -0.53 17.55
N VAL A 56 13.08 0.58 17.47
CA VAL A 56 13.61 1.92 17.23
C VAL A 56 13.32 2.77 18.46
N GLN A 57 14.37 3.14 19.19
CA GLN A 57 14.22 3.91 20.41
C GLN A 57 14.32 5.41 20.12
N VAL A 58 13.32 6.19 20.53
CA VAL A 58 13.36 7.65 20.47
C VAL A 58 13.69 8.21 21.85
N LEU A 59 14.73 9.04 21.93
CA LEU A 59 15.13 9.77 23.13
C LEU A 59 14.76 11.23 22.94
N GLY A 60 13.68 11.68 23.57
CA GLY A 60 13.25 13.08 23.62
C GLY A 60 13.77 13.77 24.87
N CYS A 61 13.24 14.98 25.16
CA CYS A 61 13.68 15.78 26.31
C CYS A 61 13.57 15.01 27.64
N ALA A 62 12.46 14.31 27.88
CA ALA A 62 12.22 13.59 29.13
C ALA A 62 13.22 12.43 29.34
N GLU A 63 13.49 11.64 28.30
CA GLU A 63 14.47 10.55 28.38
C GLU A 63 15.89 11.08 28.56
N MET A 64 16.21 12.19 27.90
CA MET A 64 17.51 12.85 28.02
C MET A 64 17.69 13.48 29.39
N ASP A 65 16.66 14.08 29.97
CA ASP A 65 16.66 14.60 31.34
C ASP A 65 16.83 13.48 32.36
N TYR A 66 16.14 12.34 32.16
CA TYR A 66 16.31 11.14 32.98
C TYR A 66 17.77 10.65 32.94
N LEU A 67 18.35 10.45 31.75
CA LEU A 67 19.74 10.00 31.62
C LEU A 67 20.74 11.00 32.23
N ARG A 68 20.45 12.30 32.16
CA ARG A 68 21.26 13.36 32.79
C ARG A 68 21.11 13.41 34.32
N SER A 69 19.99 12.93 34.86
CA SER A 69 19.73 12.89 36.31
C SER A 69 20.43 11.74 37.02
N LEU A 70 20.82 10.69 36.29
CA LEU A 70 21.50 9.52 36.85
C LEU A 70 22.97 9.81 37.16
N PRO A 71 23.54 9.16 38.20
CA PRO A 71 24.98 9.10 38.39
C PRO A 71 25.70 8.56 37.14
N PRO A 72 26.96 8.98 36.86
CA PRO A 72 27.65 8.59 35.63
C PRO A 72 27.72 7.07 35.39
N ASP A 73 27.98 6.27 36.43
CA ASP A 73 28.07 4.82 36.32
C ASP A 73 26.71 4.17 36.04
N GLU A 74 25.64 4.68 36.66
CA GLU A 74 24.28 4.24 36.42
C GLU A 74 23.78 4.63 35.02
N ALA A 75 24.13 5.82 34.54
CA ALA A 75 23.80 6.27 33.20
C ALA A 75 24.48 5.40 32.12
N ILE A 76 25.75 5.04 32.33
CA ILE A 76 26.47 4.09 31.45
C ILE A 76 25.77 2.73 31.46
N THR A 77 25.41 2.22 32.64
CA THR A 77 24.72 0.93 32.80
C THR A 77 23.36 0.94 32.10
N ALA A 78 22.57 2.01 32.28
CA ALA A 78 21.28 2.17 31.62
C ALA A 78 21.40 2.21 30.09
N ILE A 79 22.43 2.90 29.57
CA ILE A 79 22.72 2.95 28.13
C ILE A 79 23.15 1.57 27.60
N GLU A 80 24.05 0.86 28.29
CA GLU A 80 24.44 -0.50 27.89
C GLU A 80 23.23 -1.45 27.90
N ASN A 81 22.33 -1.33 28.88
CA ASN A 81 21.09 -2.10 28.93
C ASN A 81 20.17 -1.80 27.75
N LEU A 82 20.08 -0.53 27.31
CA LEU A 82 19.32 -0.16 26.10
C LEU A 82 19.84 -0.92 24.87
N TYR A 83 21.16 -0.99 24.68
CA TYR A 83 21.78 -1.69 23.54
C TYR A 83 21.89 -3.21 23.69
N SER A 84 21.71 -3.75 24.90
CA SER A 84 21.71 -5.21 25.15
C SER A 84 20.49 -5.94 24.55
N THR A 85 19.53 -5.18 24.05
CA THR A 85 18.29 -5.66 23.42
C THR A 85 18.45 -5.72 21.90
N ASP A 86 17.58 -6.43 21.18
CA ASP A 86 17.61 -6.52 19.69
C ASP A 86 17.13 -5.21 19.05
N LEU A 87 17.90 -4.15 19.29
CA LEU A 87 17.63 -2.77 18.92
C LEU A 87 18.12 -2.51 17.50
N ALA A 88 17.21 -2.05 16.64
CA ALA A 88 17.55 -1.70 15.28
C ALA A 88 18.22 -0.33 15.17
N ALA A 89 17.76 0.68 15.92
CA ALA A 89 18.34 2.04 15.91
C ALA A 89 17.92 2.89 17.12
N VAL A 90 18.72 3.91 17.44
CA VAL A 90 18.36 4.99 18.39
C VAL A 90 18.24 6.32 17.66
N ILE A 91 17.25 7.12 18.01
CA ILE A 91 17.05 8.48 17.50
C ILE A 91 16.98 9.46 18.67
N VAL A 92 17.93 10.38 18.75
CA VAL A 92 17.88 11.52 19.68
C VAL A 92 17.10 12.65 19.02
N ALA A 93 15.94 12.97 19.58
CA ALA A 93 15.01 13.96 19.05
C ALA A 93 15.22 15.34 19.69
N ASN A 94 14.39 16.32 19.30
CA ASN A 94 14.31 17.66 19.86
C ASN A 94 15.61 18.50 19.75
N GLY A 95 16.59 18.07 18.95
CA GLY A 95 17.91 18.71 18.89
C GLY A 95 18.72 18.54 20.18
N GLU A 96 18.41 17.54 21.00
CA GLU A 96 19.16 17.24 22.23
C GLU A 96 20.61 16.86 21.92
N LYS A 97 21.50 17.16 22.87
CA LYS A 97 22.92 16.84 22.74
C LYS A 97 23.15 15.36 23.02
N VAL A 98 23.78 14.67 22.08
CA VAL A 98 24.13 13.25 22.22
C VAL A 98 25.23 13.06 23.28
N PRO A 99 25.01 12.27 24.35
CA PRO A 99 26.03 11.95 25.34
C PRO A 99 27.12 11.07 24.73
N LYS A 100 28.37 11.26 25.17
CA LYS A 100 29.51 10.45 24.68
C LYS A 100 29.32 8.95 24.95
N SER A 101 28.74 8.60 26.10
CA SER A 101 28.40 7.21 26.46
C SER A 101 27.48 6.56 25.44
N LEU A 102 26.49 7.29 24.92
CA LEU A 102 25.58 6.81 23.88
C LEU A 102 26.30 6.57 22.55
N THR A 103 27.20 7.47 22.15
CA THR A 103 28.04 7.31 20.96
C THR A 103 28.96 6.09 21.05
N VAL A 104 29.59 5.88 22.20
CA VAL A 104 30.47 4.73 22.44
C VAL A 104 29.69 3.42 22.37
N ALA A 105 28.55 3.34 23.05
CA ALA A 105 27.69 2.16 23.04
C ALA A 105 27.13 1.85 21.64
N ALA A 106 26.67 2.86 20.90
CA ALA A 106 26.19 2.72 19.52
C ALA A 106 27.26 2.10 18.59
N ASN A 107 28.51 2.54 18.70
CA ASN A 107 29.61 1.99 17.93
C ASN A 107 29.97 0.56 18.35
N LYS A 108 30.01 0.29 19.66
CA LYS A 108 30.32 -1.01 20.24
C LYS A 108 29.32 -2.09 19.80
N HIS A 109 28.03 -1.78 19.83
CA HIS A 109 26.95 -2.71 19.50
C HIS A 109 26.53 -2.68 18.03
N ALA A 110 27.23 -1.90 17.19
CA ALA A 110 26.87 -1.70 15.79
C ALA A 110 25.37 -1.35 15.59
N ALA A 111 24.85 -0.46 16.43
CA ALA A 111 23.47 0.01 16.37
C ALA A 111 23.46 1.48 15.93
N PRO A 112 22.81 1.82 14.79
CA PRO A 112 22.80 3.18 14.28
C PRO A 112 22.21 4.19 15.27
N LEU A 113 22.92 5.29 15.43
CA LEU A 113 22.50 6.43 16.26
C LEU A 113 22.25 7.64 15.37
N PHE A 114 21.00 8.09 15.36
CA PHE A 114 20.56 9.26 14.63
C PHE A 114 20.26 10.43 15.56
N THR A 115 20.30 11.63 14.99
CA THR A 115 19.80 12.86 15.62
C THR A 115 18.75 13.50 14.73
N SER A 116 17.75 14.15 15.33
CA SER A 116 16.77 14.96 14.65
C SER A 116 16.47 16.24 15.44
N THR A 117 16.19 17.31 14.71
CA THR A 117 15.70 18.59 15.27
C THR A 117 14.18 18.62 15.44
N LEU A 118 13.45 17.61 14.96
CA LEU A 118 12.01 17.49 15.13
C LEU A 118 11.66 17.10 16.57
N ARG A 119 10.46 17.49 17.01
CA ARG A 119 9.93 17.09 18.33
C ARG A 119 9.62 15.59 18.33
N SER A 120 9.86 14.91 19.44
CA SER A 120 9.66 13.46 19.54
C SER A 120 8.27 12.96 19.09
N PRO A 121 7.13 13.61 19.41
CA PRO A 121 5.82 13.09 18.98
C PRO A 121 5.63 13.18 17.46
N GLU A 122 6.03 14.31 16.86
CA GLU A 122 5.98 14.53 15.41
C GLU A 122 6.89 13.55 14.65
N LEU A 123 8.10 13.33 15.17
CA LEU A 123 9.04 12.37 14.61
C LEU A 123 8.47 10.94 14.64
N MET A 124 7.91 10.54 15.79
CA MET A 124 7.32 9.20 15.93
C MET A 124 6.12 9.01 15.02
N GLU A 125 5.26 10.01 14.85
CA GLU A 125 4.10 9.93 13.96
C GLU A 125 4.52 9.68 12.50
N ILE A 126 5.43 10.50 11.98
CA ILE A 126 5.93 10.38 10.60
C ILE A 126 6.66 9.04 10.39
N LEU A 127 7.51 8.65 11.34
CA LEU A 127 8.28 7.42 11.25
C LEU A 127 7.38 6.18 11.36
N SER A 128 6.36 6.21 12.24
CA SER A 128 5.38 5.13 12.39
C SER A 128 4.57 4.93 11.11
N HIS A 129 4.12 6.03 10.49
CA HIS A 129 3.42 5.96 9.21
C HIS A 129 4.30 5.35 8.11
N PHE A 130 5.56 5.77 8.03
CA PHE A 130 6.50 5.24 7.05
C PHE A 130 6.81 3.75 7.26
N LEU A 131 7.08 3.32 8.50
CA LEU A 131 7.32 1.91 8.80
C LEU A 131 6.08 1.07 8.51
N ALA A 132 4.89 1.54 8.87
CA ALA A 132 3.64 0.85 8.56
C ALA A 132 3.50 0.60 7.05
N GLN A 133 3.84 1.58 6.21
CA GLN A 133 3.83 1.43 4.75
C GLN A 133 4.93 0.51 4.23
N ALA A 134 6.15 0.63 4.75
CA ALA A 134 7.30 -0.17 4.33
C ALA A 134 7.18 -1.65 4.73
N MET A 135 6.43 -1.93 5.80
CA MET A 135 6.29 -3.25 6.40
C MET A 135 4.90 -3.87 6.21
N ALA A 136 4.01 -3.18 5.47
CA ALA A 136 2.70 -3.71 5.11
C ALA A 136 2.86 -5.01 4.30
N ASP A 137 2.03 -6.00 4.62
CA ASP A 137 1.93 -7.21 3.80
C ASP A 137 1.58 -6.82 2.37
N SER A 138 2.37 -7.30 1.42
CA SER A 138 2.23 -6.98 0.01
C SER A 138 2.21 -8.22 -0.87
N ILE A 139 1.40 -8.19 -1.93
CA ILE A 139 1.42 -9.15 -3.01
C ILE A 139 1.50 -8.43 -4.34
N SER A 140 2.17 -9.03 -5.33
CA SER A 140 2.17 -8.52 -6.69
C SER A 140 1.17 -9.32 -7.52
N LEU A 141 0.26 -8.63 -8.21
CA LEU A 141 -0.72 -9.25 -9.10
C LEU A 141 -0.46 -8.77 -10.54
N HIS A 142 -0.68 -9.67 -11.50
CA HIS A 142 -0.65 -9.31 -12.91
C HIS A 142 -1.96 -8.64 -13.36
N GLY A 143 -1.85 -7.60 -14.17
CA GLY A 143 -2.98 -6.87 -14.74
C GLY A 143 -2.68 -5.39 -14.92
N VAL A 144 -3.70 -4.64 -15.34
CA VAL A 144 -3.61 -3.19 -15.50
C VAL A 144 -4.45 -2.53 -14.43
N PHE A 145 -3.83 -1.71 -13.59
CA PHE A 145 -4.50 -1.03 -12.49
C PHE A 145 -4.69 0.45 -12.81
N MET A 146 -5.95 0.88 -12.75
CA MET A 146 -6.37 2.21 -13.20
C MET A 146 -7.40 2.82 -12.27
N GLU A 147 -7.49 4.15 -12.27
CA GLU A 147 -8.60 4.86 -11.67
C GLU A 147 -9.60 5.23 -12.75
N VAL A 148 -10.78 4.62 -12.67
CA VAL A 148 -11.87 4.83 -13.63
C VAL A 148 -13.08 5.39 -12.86
N GLN A 149 -13.53 6.58 -13.23
CA GLN A 149 -14.62 7.30 -12.53
C GLN A 149 -14.41 7.44 -11.01
N GLY A 150 -13.15 7.54 -10.57
CA GLY A 150 -12.79 7.68 -9.16
C GLY A 150 -12.64 6.35 -8.40
N PHE A 151 -12.89 5.20 -9.03
CA PHE A 151 -12.69 3.87 -8.44
C PHE A 151 -11.36 3.27 -8.90
N GLY A 152 -10.63 2.62 -8.01
CA GLY A 152 -9.46 1.82 -8.38
C GLY A 152 -9.90 0.47 -8.91
N VAL A 153 -9.54 0.20 -10.16
CA VAL A 153 -9.99 -0.97 -10.91
C VAL A 153 -8.79 -1.74 -11.41
N LEU A 154 -8.69 -3.01 -11.01
CA LEU A 154 -7.69 -3.94 -11.52
C LEU A 154 -8.30 -4.74 -12.67
N VAL A 155 -7.80 -4.51 -13.88
CA VAL A 155 -8.19 -5.22 -15.09
C VAL A 155 -7.28 -6.43 -15.28
N LYS A 156 -7.86 -7.62 -15.18
CA LYS A 156 -7.23 -8.92 -15.40
C LYS A 156 -7.74 -9.57 -16.68
N GLY A 157 -6.99 -10.54 -17.17
CA GLY A 157 -7.31 -11.27 -18.40
C GLY A 157 -6.08 -11.97 -18.95
N GLU A 158 -6.28 -12.92 -19.85
CA GLU A 158 -5.19 -13.64 -20.52
C GLU A 158 -4.21 -12.67 -21.21
N ALA A 159 -2.98 -13.11 -21.48
CA ALA A 159 -2.06 -12.33 -22.30
C ALA A 159 -2.69 -12.05 -23.68
N ALA A 160 -2.39 -10.90 -24.28
CA ALA A 160 -2.91 -10.49 -25.59
C ALA A 160 -4.43 -10.24 -25.70
N ILE A 161 -5.18 -10.28 -24.59
CA ILE A 161 -6.63 -10.06 -24.60
C ILE A 161 -7.06 -8.61 -24.90
N GLY A 162 -6.12 -7.66 -24.88
CA GLY A 162 -6.40 -6.24 -25.11
C GLY A 162 -6.41 -5.36 -23.86
N LYS A 163 -5.75 -5.78 -22.75
CA LYS A 163 -5.76 -5.02 -21.49
C LYS A 163 -5.13 -3.64 -21.64
N SER A 164 -3.96 -3.56 -22.28
CA SER A 164 -3.20 -2.32 -22.43
C SER A 164 -3.84 -1.39 -23.47
N GLU A 165 -4.44 -1.94 -24.52
CA GLU A 165 -5.25 -1.20 -25.50
C GLU A 165 -6.51 -0.60 -24.84
N LEU A 166 -7.20 -1.39 -24.01
CA LEU A 166 -8.30 -0.91 -23.18
C LEU A 166 -7.85 0.20 -22.23
N ALA A 167 -6.68 0.05 -21.61
CA ALA A 167 -6.12 1.05 -20.72
C ALA A 167 -5.84 2.37 -21.46
N LEU A 168 -5.24 2.30 -22.65
CA LEU A 168 -5.01 3.46 -23.50
C LEU A 168 -6.32 4.16 -23.90
N GLU A 169 -7.36 3.40 -24.24
CA GLU A 169 -8.69 3.95 -24.55
C GLU A 169 -9.30 4.66 -23.33
N LEU A 170 -9.17 4.06 -22.12
CA LEU A 170 -9.65 4.66 -20.88
C LEU A 170 -8.86 5.94 -20.51
N ILE A 171 -7.53 5.96 -20.70
CA ILE A 171 -6.72 7.17 -20.50
C ILE A 171 -7.18 8.30 -21.43
N THR A 172 -7.45 7.97 -22.69
CA THR A 172 -7.96 8.94 -23.68
C THR A 172 -9.33 9.51 -23.28
N ARG A 173 -10.12 8.78 -22.49
CA ARG A 173 -11.39 9.22 -21.89
C ARG A 173 -11.23 9.99 -20.56
N GLY A 174 -10.01 10.27 -20.13
CA GLY A 174 -9.72 11.05 -18.91
C GLY A 174 -9.57 10.22 -17.64
N HIS A 175 -9.49 8.89 -17.75
CA HIS A 175 -9.15 8.01 -16.63
C HIS A 175 -7.64 7.97 -16.41
N ARG A 176 -7.20 7.44 -15.26
CA ARG A 176 -5.79 7.54 -14.84
C ARG A 176 -5.14 6.18 -14.72
N LEU A 177 -3.93 6.02 -15.24
CA LEU A 177 -3.12 4.83 -15.05
C LEU A 177 -2.47 4.85 -13.65
N ILE A 178 -2.47 3.72 -12.96
CA ILE A 178 -1.62 3.52 -11.79
C ILE A 178 -0.45 2.64 -12.18
N ALA A 179 -0.71 1.46 -12.75
CA ALA A 179 0.30 0.46 -13.08
C ALA A 179 -0.13 -0.40 -14.27
N ASP A 180 0.84 -0.83 -15.08
CA ASP A 180 0.67 -1.80 -16.17
C ASP A 180 1.49 -3.06 -15.89
N ASP A 181 1.02 -4.19 -16.39
CA ASP A 181 1.56 -5.54 -16.22
C ASP A 181 1.64 -6.06 -14.78
N ILE A 182 2.44 -5.44 -13.90
CA ILE A 182 2.65 -5.82 -12.51
C ILE A 182 2.19 -4.72 -11.57
N VAL A 183 1.35 -5.09 -10.60
CA VAL A 183 0.77 -4.17 -9.62
C VAL A 183 1.08 -4.69 -8.21
N ASP A 184 1.73 -3.86 -7.41
CA ASP A 184 1.99 -4.16 -6.00
C ASP A 184 0.82 -3.70 -5.17
N PHE A 185 0.16 -4.63 -4.50
CA PHE A 185 -0.90 -4.37 -3.54
C PHE A 185 -0.38 -4.51 -2.12
N TYR A 186 -0.76 -3.60 -1.24
CA TYR A 186 -0.43 -3.62 0.19
C TYR A 186 -1.61 -3.18 1.04
N ARG A 187 -1.67 -3.67 2.28
CA ARG A 187 -2.75 -3.34 3.20
C ARG A 187 -2.51 -2.00 3.87
N ILE A 188 -3.46 -1.06 3.76
CA ILE A 188 -3.39 0.27 4.41
C ILE A 188 -4.30 0.39 5.64
N SER A 189 -5.25 -0.53 5.80
CA SER A 189 -6.11 -0.66 6.98
C SER A 189 -6.64 -2.10 7.10
N PRO A 190 -7.28 -2.50 8.21
CA PRO A 190 -7.87 -3.83 8.34
C PRO A 190 -8.89 -4.19 7.26
N ASP A 191 -9.44 -3.23 6.53
CA ASP A 191 -10.51 -3.41 5.55
C ASP A 191 -10.15 -2.90 4.14
N ARG A 192 -8.92 -2.41 3.92
CA ARG A 192 -8.56 -1.77 2.65
C ARG A 192 -7.17 -2.15 2.15
N VAL A 193 -7.12 -2.43 0.84
CA VAL A 193 -5.91 -2.66 0.07
C VAL A 193 -5.67 -1.48 -0.87
N GLU A 194 -4.43 -1.07 -1.00
CA GLU A 194 -3.98 -0.05 -1.94
C GLU A 194 -3.00 -0.65 -2.95
N GLY A 195 -3.16 -0.28 -4.22
CA GLY A 195 -2.27 -0.69 -5.30
C GLY A 195 -1.34 0.44 -5.72
N ARG A 196 -0.11 0.07 -6.12
CA ARG A 196 0.90 0.96 -6.68
C ARG A 196 1.67 0.28 -7.81
N CYS A 197 2.34 1.09 -8.63
CA CYS A 197 3.27 0.60 -9.63
C CYS A 197 4.66 0.34 -9.02
N PRO A 198 5.34 -0.75 -9.39
CA PRO A 198 6.78 -0.88 -9.19
C PRO A 198 7.53 0.32 -9.81
N PRO A 199 8.57 0.87 -9.16
CA PRO A 199 9.26 2.08 -9.63
C PRO A 199 9.82 1.98 -11.06
N LEU A 200 10.24 0.79 -11.48
CA LEU A 200 10.79 0.55 -12.82
C LEU A 200 9.75 0.75 -13.93
N LEU A 201 8.48 0.41 -13.65
CA LEU A 201 7.39 0.41 -14.63
C LEU A 201 6.57 1.72 -14.58
N GLN A 202 6.88 2.60 -13.63
CA GLN A 202 6.08 3.78 -13.34
C GLN A 202 5.94 4.69 -14.57
N ASP A 203 4.72 5.16 -14.82
CA ASP A 203 4.33 6.02 -15.94
C ASP A 203 4.40 5.39 -17.34
N PHE A 204 4.81 4.11 -17.46
CA PHE A 204 4.91 3.41 -18.74
C PHE A 204 3.74 2.45 -18.98
N LEU A 205 3.37 2.29 -20.25
CA LEU A 205 2.37 1.33 -20.74
C LEU A 205 2.91 0.64 -21.98
N GLU A 206 2.90 -0.69 -22.03
CA GLU A 206 3.28 -1.43 -23.24
C GLU A 206 2.04 -1.69 -24.10
N VAL A 207 2.02 -1.13 -25.32
CA VAL A 207 0.92 -1.33 -26.26
C VAL A 207 1.43 -2.02 -27.51
N ARG A 208 0.81 -3.15 -27.88
CA ARG A 208 1.24 -3.91 -29.05
C ARG A 208 1.09 -3.09 -30.32
N GLY A 209 2.11 -3.12 -31.16
CA GLY A 209 2.18 -2.31 -32.39
C GLY A 209 2.65 -0.87 -32.19
N LEU A 210 2.65 -0.35 -30.95
CA LEU A 210 3.18 0.98 -30.63
C LEU A 210 4.46 0.92 -29.77
N GLY A 211 4.68 -0.17 -29.04
CA GLY A 211 5.79 -0.34 -28.11
C GLY A 211 5.48 0.25 -26.73
N ILE A 212 6.55 0.61 -26.01
CA ILE A 212 6.46 1.19 -24.67
C ILE A 212 6.17 2.69 -24.79
N LEU A 213 5.08 3.14 -24.17
CA LEU A 213 4.63 4.53 -24.17
C LEU A 213 4.82 5.15 -22.79
N ASN A 214 5.34 6.38 -22.73
CA ASN A 214 5.34 7.17 -21.50
C ASN A 214 4.02 7.95 -21.41
N ILE A 215 3.12 7.49 -20.55
CA ILE A 215 1.76 8.02 -20.43
C ILE A 215 1.76 9.43 -19.86
N ARG A 216 2.60 9.71 -18.85
CA ARG A 216 2.74 11.05 -18.28
C ARG A 216 3.18 12.07 -19.33
N ALA A 217 4.15 11.72 -20.18
CA ALA A 217 4.67 12.61 -21.22
C ALA A 217 3.63 12.85 -22.34
N LEU A 218 2.85 11.83 -22.70
CA LEU A 218 1.87 11.92 -23.79
C LEU A 218 0.56 12.62 -23.38
N PHE A 219 0.07 12.34 -22.17
CA PHE A 219 -1.28 12.77 -21.71
C PHE A 219 -1.25 13.73 -20.51
N GLY A 220 -0.05 14.09 -20.03
CA GLY A 220 0.16 15.02 -18.92
C GLY A 220 0.04 14.39 -17.53
N ASP A 221 0.37 15.15 -16.49
CA ASP A 221 0.44 14.66 -15.10
C ASP A 221 -0.87 14.08 -14.56
N ASN A 222 -2.01 14.56 -15.07
CA ASN A 222 -3.33 14.09 -14.63
C ASN A 222 -3.70 12.69 -15.17
N SER A 223 -2.95 12.15 -16.13
CA SER A 223 -3.20 10.84 -16.74
C SER A 223 -2.65 9.66 -15.93
N VAL A 224 -1.86 9.94 -14.90
CA VAL A 224 -1.20 8.94 -14.05
C VAL A 224 -1.43 9.25 -12.58
N LYS A 225 -1.36 8.22 -11.73
CA LYS A 225 -1.51 8.37 -10.28
C LYS A 225 -0.63 7.37 -9.54
N PRO A 226 0.09 7.76 -8.49
CA PRO A 226 1.07 6.89 -7.84
C PRO A 226 0.43 5.70 -7.13
N THR A 227 -0.72 5.91 -6.47
CA THR A 227 -1.42 4.88 -5.71
C THR A 227 -2.93 5.05 -5.81
N LYS A 228 -3.67 3.95 -5.63
CA LYS A 228 -5.13 3.96 -5.53
C LYS A 228 -5.63 2.75 -4.74
N PRO A 229 -6.65 2.90 -3.88
CA PRO A 229 -7.33 1.76 -3.26
C PRO A 229 -7.98 0.84 -4.29
N LEU A 230 -7.92 -0.48 -4.07
CA LEU A 230 -8.54 -1.46 -4.95
C LEU A 230 -10.03 -1.62 -4.60
N ASP A 231 -10.90 -1.15 -5.48
CA ASP A 231 -12.35 -1.18 -5.26
C ASP A 231 -13.04 -2.31 -6.06
N LEU A 232 -12.55 -2.60 -7.27
CA LEU A 232 -13.15 -3.57 -8.19
C LEU A 232 -12.10 -4.32 -9.02
N ILE A 233 -12.32 -5.62 -9.24
CA ILE A 233 -11.56 -6.42 -10.20
C ILE A 233 -12.44 -6.67 -11.43
N ILE A 234 -11.93 -6.35 -12.60
CA ILE A 234 -12.58 -6.67 -13.88
C ILE A 234 -11.80 -7.79 -14.54
N GLN A 235 -12.46 -8.90 -14.79
CA GLN A 235 -11.91 -10.04 -15.50
C GLN A 235 -12.37 -10.01 -16.95
N LEU A 236 -11.44 -9.76 -17.86
CA LEU A 236 -11.66 -9.88 -19.29
C LEU A 236 -11.54 -11.34 -19.71
N GLU A 237 -12.54 -11.82 -20.45
CA GLU A 237 -12.60 -13.20 -20.98
C GLU A 237 -13.15 -13.21 -22.40
N MET A 238 -12.64 -14.08 -23.25
CA MET A 238 -13.22 -14.27 -24.60
C MET A 238 -14.63 -14.83 -24.49
N ALA A 239 -15.56 -14.28 -25.27
CA ALA A 239 -16.97 -14.68 -25.24
C ALA A 239 -17.17 -16.20 -25.41
N ASP A 240 -16.35 -16.84 -26.26
CA ASP A 240 -16.45 -18.26 -26.56
C ASP A 240 -15.98 -19.17 -25.41
N LYS A 241 -15.16 -18.63 -24.50
CA LYS A 241 -14.65 -19.34 -23.32
C LYS A 241 -15.60 -19.23 -22.11
N LEU A 242 -16.57 -18.32 -22.17
CA LEU A 242 -17.54 -18.16 -21.10
C LEU A 242 -18.59 -19.27 -21.16
N ALA A 243 -18.52 -20.20 -20.21
CA ALA A 243 -19.54 -21.23 -20.06
C ALA A 243 -20.94 -20.59 -19.93
N PRO A 244 -21.99 -21.14 -20.58
CA PRO A 244 -23.35 -20.59 -20.53
C PRO A 244 -23.90 -20.37 -19.11
N GLN A 245 -23.42 -21.14 -18.13
CA GLN A 245 -23.78 -21.04 -16.71
C GLN A 245 -23.18 -19.81 -16.01
N ASN A 246 -22.05 -19.26 -16.50
CA ASN A 246 -21.44 -18.02 -16.00
C ASN A 246 -22.06 -16.76 -16.65
N LEU A 247 -22.81 -16.96 -17.73
CA LEU A 247 -23.56 -15.92 -18.45
C LEU A 247 -24.97 -15.72 -17.88
N ASP A 248 -25.25 -16.20 -16.66
CA ASP A 248 -26.59 -16.14 -16.05
C ASP A 248 -27.09 -14.68 -16.04
N ARG A 249 -27.91 -14.35 -17.04
CA ARG A 249 -28.24 -12.98 -17.46
C ARG A 249 -29.07 -12.23 -16.42
N LEU A 250 -29.56 -12.95 -15.41
CA LEU A 250 -30.44 -12.48 -14.35
C LEU A 250 -29.87 -12.75 -12.95
N SER A 251 -28.79 -13.52 -12.83
CA SER A 251 -28.12 -13.77 -11.56
C SER A 251 -26.78 -13.06 -11.59
N ILE A 252 -26.77 -11.79 -11.18
CA ILE A 252 -25.52 -11.13 -10.78
C ILE A 252 -25.08 -11.83 -9.49
N LYS A 253 -24.48 -13.01 -9.58
CA LYS A 253 -23.72 -13.57 -8.46
C LYS A 253 -22.62 -12.55 -8.20
N THR A 254 -22.61 -11.99 -6.99
CA THR A 254 -21.53 -11.11 -6.57
C THR A 254 -20.28 -11.98 -6.46
N LEU A 255 -19.46 -11.94 -7.51
CA LEU A 255 -18.20 -12.63 -7.52
C LEU A 255 -17.22 -11.80 -6.69
N HIS A 256 -16.34 -12.50 -5.98
CA HIS A 256 -15.30 -11.89 -5.19
C HIS A 256 -13.98 -12.60 -5.46
N GLU A 257 -12.90 -11.86 -5.33
CA GLU A 257 -11.54 -12.40 -5.32
C GLU A 257 -10.83 -11.90 -4.07
N GLU A 258 -10.06 -12.77 -3.44
CA GLU A 258 -9.34 -12.46 -2.21
C GLU A 258 -7.98 -11.84 -2.53
N VAL A 259 -7.73 -10.65 -1.99
CA VAL A 259 -6.47 -9.92 -2.10
C VAL A 259 -6.04 -9.57 -0.69
N LEU A 260 -4.92 -10.14 -0.21
CA LEU A 260 -4.41 -9.94 1.15
C LEU A 260 -5.46 -10.23 2.25
N GLY A 261 -6.25 -11.28 2.09
CA GLY A 261 -7.31 -11.65 3.05
C GLY A 261 -8.62 -10.87 2.89
N LEU A 262 -8.69 -9.91 1.95
CA LEU A 262 -9.85 -9.06 1.74
C LEU A 262 -10.62 -9.45 0.48
N LYS A 263 -11.95 -9.59 0.61
CA LYS A 263 -12.84 -9.92 -0.52
C LYS A 263 -13.10 -8.67 -1.35
N VAL A 264 -12.49 -8.59 -2.51
CA VAL A 264 -12.70 -7.52 -3.50
C VAL A 264 -13.79 -7.97 -4.48
N SER A 265 -14.71 -7.07 -4.84
CA SER A 265 -15.75 -7.38 -5.83
C SER A 265 -15.13 -7.67 -7.20
N LYS A 266 -15.66 -8.67 -7.91
CA LYS A 266 -15.19 -9.10 -9.23
C LYS A 266 -16.32 -9.10 -10.25
N VAL A 267 -16.04 -8.64 -11.47
CA VAL A 267 -16.98 -8.65 -12.59
C VAL A 267 -16.28 -9.24 -13.82
N HIS A 268 -16.94 -10.16 -14.52
CA HIS A 268 -16.46 -10.69 -15.79
C HIS A 268 -17.04 -9.89 -16.94
N ILE A 269 -16.19 -9.43 -17.86
CA ILE A 269 -16.61 -8.74 -19.08
C ILE A 269 -16.21 -9.58 -20.30
N PRO A 270 -17.19 -10.10 -21.08
CA PRO A 270 -16.92 -10.81 -22.33
C PRO A 270 -16.37 -9.88 -23.40
N ILE A 271 -15.27 -10.30 -24.04
CA ILE A 271 -14.71 -9.67 -25.22
C ILE A 271 -15.21 -10.39 -26.47
N ALA A 272 -15.76 -9.60 -27.38
CA ALA A 272 -16.18 -10.00 -28.71
C ALA A 272 -15.93 -8.84 -29.67
N ALA A 273 -15.70 -9.15 -30.95
CA ALA A 273 -15.50 -8.15 -31.98
C ALA A 273 -16.66 -7.14 -32.03
N GLY A 274 -16.34 -5.86 -32.25
CA GLY A 274 -17.32 -4.78 -32.36
C GLY A 274 -17.87 -4.25 -31.03
N ARG A 275 -17.45 -4.77 -29.87
CA ARG A 275 -17.83 -4.23 -28.56
C ARG A 275 -16.84 -3.17 -28.10
N ASN A 276 -17.34 -2.02 -27.65
CA ASN A 276 -16.52 -1.05 -26.93
C ASN A 276 -16.36 -1.50 -25.47
N ILE A 277 -15.22 -2.10 -25.15
CA ILE A 277 -14.96 -2.68 -23.83
C ILE A 277 -14.81 -1.60 -22.77
N ALA A 278 -14.22 -0.45 -23.10
CA ALA A 278 -14.10 0.67 -22.17
C ALA A 278 -15.47 1.19 -21.70
N VAL A 279 -16.48 1.26 -22.58
CA VAL A 279 -17.86 1.60 -22.17
C VAL A 279 -18.43 0.55 -21.24
N LEU A 280 -18.17 -0.75 -21.48
CA LEU A 280 -18.64 -1.82 -20.58
C LEU A 280 -17.98 -1.74 -19.20
N VAL A 281 -16.68 -1.41 -19.15
CA VAL A 281 -15.94 -1.17 -17.89
C VAL A 281 -16.55 -0.01 -17.11
N GLU A 282 -16.78 1.13 -17.76
CA GLU A 282 -17.41 2.30 -17.13
C GLU A 282 -18.81 1.99 -16.60
N VAL A 283 -19.62 1.26 -17.37
CA VAL A 283 -20.97 0.85 -16.94
C VAL A 283 -20.90 -0.16 -15.79
N ALA A 284 -19.95 -1.09 -15.80
CA ALA A 284 -19.73 -2.03 -14.70
C ALA A 284 -19.41 -1.30 -13.39
N ILE A 285 -18.61 -0.23 -13.45
CA ILE A 285 -18.30 0.61 -12.28
C ILE A 285 -19.55 1.36 -11.81
N ARG A 286 -20.31 1.98 -12.72
CA ARG A 286 -21.59 2.63 -12.34
C ARG A 286 -22.56 1.66 -11.70
N ASN A 287 -22.65 0.43 -12.22
CA ASN A 287 -23.48 -0.62 -11.63
C ASN A 287 -22.95 -1.05 -10.25
N HIS A 288 -21.64 -1.18 -10.08
CA HIS A 288 -21.02 -1.45 -8.79
C HIS A 288 -21.33 -0.34 -7.76
N MET A 289 -21.26 0.94 -8.18
CA MET A 289 -21.68 2.07 -7.34
C MET A 289 -23.14 1.99 -6.90
N LEU A 290 -24.05 1.58 -7.80
CA LEU A 290 -25.45 1.39 -7.47
C LEU A 290 -25.63 0.26 -6.46
N LEU A 291 -24.93 -0.86 -6.63
CA LEU A 291 -24.96 -1.98 -5.69
C LEU A 291 -24.47 -1.58 -4.29
N LEU A 292 -23.39 -0.80 -4.19
CA LEU A 292 -22.90 -0.25 -2.93
C LEU A 292 -23.91 0.69 -2.25
N ARG A 293 -24.76 1.37 -3.04
CA ARG A 293 -25.89 2.20 -2.56
C ARG A 293 -27.16 1.39 -2.28
N GLY A 294 -27.12 0.07 -2.40
CA GLY A 294 -28.27 -0.82 -2.19
C GLY A 294 -29.25 -0.90 -3.36
N ILE A 295 -28.90 -0.32 -4.52
CA ILE A 295 -29.74 -0.34 -5.73
C ILE A 295 -29.32 -1.50 -6.62
N ASN A 296 -30.20 -2.49 -6.77
CA ASN A 296 -29.99 -3.65 -7.65
C ASN A 296 -31.04 -3.66 -8.78
N ALA A 297 -30.62 -3.29 -9.99
CA ALA A 297 -31.49 -3.21 -11.16
C ALA A 297 -32.14 -4.55 -11.53
N THR A 298 -31.41 -5.66 -11.36
CA THR A 298 -31.93 -7.00 -11.65
C THR A 298 -33.05 -7.37 -10.67
N LYS A 299 -32.85 -7.10 -9.37
CA LYS A 299 -33.89 -7.29 -8.35
C LYS A 299 -35.13 -6.45 -8.66
N GLN A 300 -34.95 -5.19 -9.08
CA GLN A 300 -36.05 -4.31 -9.48
C GLN A 300 -36.80 -4.88 -10.70
N PHE A 301 -36.08 -5.36 -11.71
CA PHE A 301 -36.66 -5.94 -12.91
C PHE A 301 -37.44 -7.22 -12.59
N THR A 302 -36.87 -8.15 -11.82
CA THR A 302 -37.53 -9.39 -11.40
C THR A 302 -38.80 -9.09 -10.60
N GLN A 303 -38.75 -8.12 -9.67
CA GLN A 303 -39.94 -7.70 -8.92
C GLN A 303 -41.03 -7.11 -9.83
N ARG A 304 -40.64 -6.31 -10.83
CA ARG A 304 -41.58 -5.74 -11.81
C ARG A 304 -42.21 -6.83 -12.67
N GLN A 305 -41.40 -7.76 -13.18
CA GLN A 305 -41.88 -8.89 -13.98
C GLN A 305 -42.88 -9.75 -13.21
N GLN A 306 -42.58 -10.07 -11.94
CA GLN A 306 -43.49 -10.83 -11.08
C GLN A 306 -44.81 -10.10 -10.82
N ARG A 307 -44.79 -8.76 -10.67
CA ARG A 307 -46.02 -7.96 -10.52
C ARG A 307 -46.89 -8.00 -11.77
N GLU A 308 -46.30 -7.86 -12.95
CA GLU A 308 -47.04 -7.92 -14.22
C GLU A 308 -47.59 -9.32 -14.51
N MET A 309 -46.84 -10.39 -14.19
CA MET A 309 -47.34 -11.77 -14.29
C MET A 309 -48.53 -12.05 -13.37
N LYS A 310 -48.58 -11.43 -12.17
CA LYS A 310 -49.73 -11.55 -11.26
C LYS A 310 -50.95 -10.79 -11.76
N LYS A 311 -50.76 -9.61 -12.38
CA LYS A 311 -51.85 -8.83 -12.97
C LYS A 311 -52.50 -9.53 -14.16
N ASN A 312 -51.71 -10.16 -15.03
CA ASN A 312 -52.25 -10.89 -16.20
C ASN A 312 -52.91 -12.23 -15.86
N ARG A 313 -52.85 -12.68 -14.60
CA ARG A 313 -53.50 -13.91 -14.12
C ARG A 313 -54.79 -13.64 -13.33
N ALA A 314 -55.11 -12.38 -13.05
CA ALA A 314 -56.33 -11.92 -12.40
C ALA A 314 -57.28 -11.34 -13.44
#